data_AF-T5AJA4-F1
#
_entry.id   AF-T5AJA4-F1
#
_cell.length_a   1.000
_cell.length_b   1.000
_cell.length_c   1.000
_cell.angle_alpha   90.00
_cell.angle_beta   90.00
_cell.angle_gamma   90.00
#
_symmetry.space_group_name_H-M   'P 1'
#
loop_
_entity.id
_entity.type
_entity.pdbx_description
1 polymer ?
#
loop_
_entity_poly.entity_id
_entity_poly.type
_entity_poly.pdbx_seq_one_letter_code
_entity_poly.pdbx_strand_id
1 'polypeptide(L)'
;MKVANAGATQLTTDFRDWAAGQFGTQPQSPVFLLDIQGSRELKIGTSFANPVNAQFGRAFIVHLYRSGKVKNGLDVLRASSPLRFGTVLVIVAYAAQKNEWQALIDDLSAAEAPKALIDVRTIDESPSMEADIVIANLGRTSGEGFLSRPERIIVMATRARYAFFIFGSQGALRRGSHSGLPNRPQVQHLLAGKQA
;
A
#
# COMPACT_ATOMS: atom_id res chain seq x y z
N MET A 1 -23.54 8.03 -19.07
CA MET A 1 -22.07 8.04 -18.91
C MET A 1 -21.58 6.59 -19.00
N LYS A 2 -20.79 6.25 -20.03
CA LYS A 2 -20.11 4.94 -20.11
C LYS A 2 -18.68 5.14 -19.62
N VAL A 3 -18.25 4.36 -18.64
CA VAL A 3 -16.85 4.35 -18.21
C VAL A 3 -16.06 3.58 -19.27
N ALA A 4 -15.13 4.27 -19.94
CA ALA A 4 -14.35 3.71 -21.05
C ALA A 4 -13.35 2.62 -20.60
N ASN A 5 -13.07 2.54 -19.29
CA ASN A 5 -12.18 1.55 -18.69
C ASN A 5 -12.89 0.76 -17.58
N ALA A 6 -14.03 0.15 -17.91
CA ALA A 6 -14.82 -0.62 -16.95
C ALA A 6 -14.20 -1.99 -16.60
N GLY A 7 -13.18 -2.43 -17.35
CA GLY A 7 -12.47 -3.69 -17.13
C GLY A 7 -11.15 -3.51 -16.37
N ALA A 8 -10.78 -4.48 -15.54
CA ALA A 8 -9.42 -4.56 -15.01
C ALA A 8 -8.44 -4.79 -16.17
N THR A 9 -7.26 -4.17 -16.11
CA THR A 9 -6.19 -4.47 -17.08
C THR A 9 -5.72 -5.91 -16.88
N GLN A 10 -5.17 -6.55 -17.93
CA GLN A 10 -4.58 -7.89 -17.80
C GLN A 10 -3.56 -7.96 -16.66
N LEU A 11 -2.77 -6.89 -16.48
CA LEU A 11 -1.79 -6.79 -15.40
C LEU A 11 -2.45 -6.85 -14.01
N THR A 12 -3.53 -6.11 -13.82
CA THR A 12 -4.29 -6.11 -12.57
C THR A 12 -4.97 -7.46 -12.32
N THR A 13 -5.50 -8.10 -13.36
CA THR A 13 -6.12 -9.44 -13.26
C THR A 13 -5.08 -10.50 -12.90
N ASP A 14 -3.97 -10.58 -13.65
CA ASP A 14 -2.85 -11.50 -13.38
C ASP A 14 -2.31 -11.38 -11.94
N PHE A 15 -2.25 -10.14 -11.44
CA PHE A 15 -1.78 -9.87 -10.10
C PHE A 15 -2.81 -10.33 -9.05
N ARG A 16 -4.10 -10.06 -9.27
CA ARG A 16 -5.19 -10.51 -8.37
C ARG A 16 -5.26 -12.02 -8.27
N ASP A 17 -5.12 -12.73 -9.39
CA ASP A 17 -5.17 -14.19 -9.41
C ASP A 17 -3.97 -14.81 -8.71
N TRP A 18 -2.77 -14.23 -8.91
CA TRP A 18 -1.60 -14.62 -8.12
C TRP A 18 -1.82 -14.38 -6.62
N ALA A 19 -2.31 -13.18 -6.25
CA ALA A 19 -2.57 -12.83 -4.87
C ALA A 19 -3.61 -13.75 -4.22
N ALA A 20 -4.61 -14.21 -4.97
CA ALA A 20 -5.60 -15.16 -4.47
C ALA A 20 -4.96 -16.47 -3.99
N GLY A 21 -3.98 -16.97 -4.75
CA GLY A 21 -3.19 -18.14 -4.36
C GLY A 21 -2.29 -17.90 -3.15
N GLN A 22 -1.88 -16.65 -2.88
CA GLN A 22 -1.07 -16.31 -1.70
C GLN A 22 -1.90 -16.13 -0.43
N PHE A 23 -3.10 -15.54 -0.56
CA PHE A 23 -3.92 -15.10 0.58
C PHE A 23 -5.10 -16.03 0.87
N GLY A 24 -5.37 -17.04 0.02
CA GLY A 24 -6.47 -17.98 0.19
C GLY A 24 -7.86 -17.36 -0.01
N THR A 25 -7.93 -16.19 -0.65
CA THR A 25 -9.19 -15.48 -0.94
C THR A 25 -9.06 -14.69 -2.23
N GLN A 26 -10.11 -14.63 -3.05
CA GLN A 26 -10.10 -13.89 -4.32
C GLN A 26 -10.27 -12.39 -4.06
N PRO A 27 -9.24 -11.55 -4.25
CA PRO A 27 -9.34 -10.11 -4.04
C PRO A 27 -10.26 -9.50 -5.10
N GLN A 28 -11.15 -8.58 -4.71
CA GLN A 28 -12.05 -7.88 -5.64
C GLN A 28 -11.41 -6.63 -6.27
N SER A 29 -10.35 -6.11 -5.64
CA SER A 29 -9.57 -4.96 -6.11
C SER A 29 -8.08 -5.28 -5.97
N PRO A 30 -7.19 -4.48 -6.60
CA PRO A 30 -5.76 -4.58 -6.37
C PRO A 30 -5.29 -3.76 -5.16
N VAL A 31 -6.21 -3.47 -4.23
CA VAL A 31 -5.90 -2.80 -2.96
C VAL A 31 -5.97 -3.85 -1.85
N PHE A 32 -4.87 -4.03 -1.14
CA PHE A 32 -4.69 -5.09 -0.16
C PHE A 32 -4.42 -4.49 1.21
N LEU A 33 -5.21 -4.88 2.20
CA LEU A 33 -4.96 -4.54 3.60
C LEU A 33 -4.41 -5.78 4.28
N LEU A 34 -3.15 -5.74 4.71
CA LEU A 34 -2.49 -6.85 5.37
C LEU A 34 -2.36 -6.57 6.87
N ASP A 35 -2.97 -7.45 7.65
CA ASP A 35 -2.85 -7.48 9.11
C ASP A 35 -1.60 -8.27 9.52
N ILE A 36 -0.54 -7.55 9.82
CA ILE A 36 0.76 -8.13 10.17
C ILE A 36 0.73 -8.56 11.63
N GLN A 37 0.72 -9.87 11.87
CA GLN A 37 0.71 -10.43 13.22
C GLN A 37 2.02 -10.11 13.97
N GLY A 38 1.91 -9.83 15.27
CA GLY A 38 3.06 -9.45 16.10
C GLY A 38 3.60 -8.04 15.84
N SER A 39 2.88 -7.23 15.04
CA SER A 39 3.20 -5.82 14.82
C SER A 39 3.37 -5.06 16.13
N ARG A 40 4.44 -4.27 16.25
CA ARG A 40 4.75 -3.49 17.46
C ARG A 40 5.27 -2.10 17.09
N GLU A 41 4.73 -1.07 17.73
CA GLU A 41 5.23 0.30 17.58
C GLU A 41 6.34 0.59 18.59
N LEU A 42 7.43 1.20 18.10
CA LEU A 42 8.54 1.72 18.90
C LEU A 42 8.55 3.23 18.74
N LYS A 43 8.56 3.95 19.86
CA LYS A 43 8.71 5.41 19.88
C LYS A 43 10.20 5.77 19.92
N ILE A 44 10.65 6.57 18.97
CA ILE A 44 12.05 7.03 18.86
C ILE A 44 12.01 8.56 18.81
N GLY A 45 12.29 9.20 19.95
CA GLY A 45 12.08 10.64 20.12
C GLY A 45 10.62 11.03 19.85
N THR A 46 10.39 11.84 18.83
CA THR A 46 9.06 12.26 18.36
C THR A 46 8.53 11.41 17.19
N SER A 47 9.30 10.43 16.74
CA SER A 47 8.99 9.55 15.61
C SER A 47 8.52 8.17 16.06
N PHE A 48 8.06 7.36 15.10
CA PHE A 48 7.62 5.99 15.34
C PHE A 48 8.23 5.05 14.31
N ALA A 49 8.54 3.82 14.74
CA ALA A 49 8.97 2.73 13.90
C ALA A 49 8.22 1.45 14.25
N ASN A 50 8.16 0.53 13.30
CA ASN A 50 7.60 -0.80 13.43
C ASN A 50 8.50 -1.78 12.68
N PRO A 51 9.54 -2.29 13.35
CA PRO A 51 10.53 -3.19 12.74
C PRO A 51 9.90 -4.48 12.23
N VAL A 52 8.85 -4.98 12.89
CA VAL A 52 8.15 -6.22 12.47
C VAL A 52 7.50 -6.02 11.10
N ASN A 53 6.78 -4.92 10.91
CA ASN A 53 6.18 -4.61 9.62
C ASN A 53 7.24 -4.34 8.54
N ALA A 54 8.38 -3.73 8.91
CA ALA A 54 9.46 -3.45 7.97
C ALA A 54 10.15 -4.74 7.50
N GLN A 55 10.46 -5.65 8.43
CA GLN A 55 11.05 -6.95 8.12
C GLN A 55 10.12 -7.83 7.26
N PHE A 56 8.83 -7.89 7.62
CA PHE A 56 7.82 -8.54 6.78
C PHE A 56 7.82 -7.92 5.37
N GLY A 57 7.88 -6.60 5.30
CA GLY A 57 7.88 -5.88 4.04
C GLY A 57 9.10 -6.14 3.16
N ARG A 58 10.31 -6.23 3.73
CA ARG A 58 11.52 -6.69 3.03
C ARG A 58 11.29 -8.06 2.40
N ALA A 59 10.85 -9.04 3.21
CA ALA A 59 10.59 -10.40 2.73
C ALA A 59 9.50 -10.44 1.63
N PHE A 60 8.46 -9.62 1.80
CA PHE A 60 7.36 -9.52 0.83
C PHE A 60 7.82 -8.92 -0.51
N ILE A 61 8.64 -7.86 -0.50
CA ILE A 61 9.20 -7.28 -1.73
C ILE A 61 10.07 -8.31 -2.46
N VAL A 62 10.93 -9.03 -1.74
CA VAL A 62 11.75 -10.11 -2.32
C VAL A 62 10.87 -11.18 -2.97
N HIS A 63 9.79 -11.59 -2.28
CA HIS A 63 8.83 -12.55 -2.83
C HIS A 63 8.14 -12.04 -4.10
N LEU A 64 7.74 -10.76 -4.15
CA LEU A 64 7.14 -10.14 -5.33
C LEU A 64 8.09 -10.15 -6.54
N TYR A 65 9.36 -9.79 -6.34
CA TYR A 65 10.34 -9.81 -7.44
C TYR A 65 10.64 -11.24 -7.90
N ARG A 66 10.87 -12.17 -6.97
CA ARG A 66 11.17 -13.58 -7.29
C ARG A 66 10.02 -14.31 -7.97
N SER A 67 8.77 -13.93 -7.67
CA SER A 67 7.58 -14.47 -8.33
C SER A 67 7.28 -13.81 -9.69
N GLY A 68 8.10 -12.86 -10.14
CA GLY A 68 7.93 -12.15 -11.41
C GLY A 68 6.71 -11.23 -11.44
N LYS A 69 6.25 -10.77 -10.27
CA LYS A 69 5.01 -9.98 -10.14
C LYS A 69 5.22 -8.48 -10.14
N VAL A 70 6.46 -8.03 -9.97
CA VAL A 70 6.82 -6.62 -10.18
C VAL A 70 7.17 -6.39 -11.65
N LYS A 71 6.15 -6.22 -12.49
CA LYS A 71 6.31 -5.89 -13.92
C LYS A 71 6.24 -4.38 -14.15
N ASN A 72 7.01 -3.87 -15.10
CA ASN A 72 6.90 -2.48 -15.52
C ASN A 72 5.55 -2.23 -16.21
N GLY A 73 4.69 -1.40 -15.61
CA GLY A 73 3.33 -1.18 -16.12
C GLY A 73 3.30 -0.52 -17.50
N LEU A 74 4.26 0.35 -17.82
CA LEU A 74 4.32 1.01 -19.12
C LEU A 74 4.70 0.04 -20.24
N ASP A 75 5.60 -0.90 -19.96
CA ASP A 75 5.97 -1.95 -20.92
C ASP A 75 4.77 -2.85 -21.24
N VAL A 76 3.96 -3.18 -20.24
CA VAL A 76 2.74 -3.97 -20.42
C VAL A 76 1.72 -3.22 -21.28
N LEU A 77 1.50 -1.93 -21.00
CA LEU A 77 0.60 -1.09 -21.80
C LEU A 77 1.06 -0.94 -23.25
N ARG A 78 2.38 -0.98 -23.50
CA ARG A 78 2.98 -0.88 -24.84
C ARG A 78 3.14 -2.23 -25.54
N ALA A 79 2.76 -3.33 -24.88
CA ALA A 79 3.01 -4.69 -25.36
C ALA A 79 4.50 -4.96 -25.70
N SER A 80 5.41 -4.38 -24.93
CA SER A 80 6.86 -4.54 -25.11
C SER A 80 7.32 -5.96 -24.74
N SER A 81 8.36 -6.46 -25.41
CA SER A 81 9.03 -7.72 -25.06
C SER A 81 10.56 -7.60 -25.23
N PRO A 82 11.38 -8.03 -24.25
CA PRO A 82 10.98 -8.58 -22.95
C PRO A 82 10.44 -7.49 -21.99
N LEU A 83 9.59 -7.89 -21.05
CA LEU A 83 9.10 -7.00 -19.99
C LEU A 83 10.19 -6.73 -18.97
N ARG A 84 10.44 -5.44 -18.66
CA ARG A 84 11.38 -5.06 -17.59
C ARG A 84 10.73 -5.23 -16.21
N PHE A 85 11.57 -5.33 -15.19
CA PHE A 85 11.13 -5.20 -13.80
C PHE A 85 10.49 -3.84 -13.57
N GLY A 86 9.41 -3.86 -12.80
CA GLY A 86 8.72 -2.66 -12.34
C GLY A 86 9.34 -2.07 -11.07
N THR A 87 8.79 -0.94 -10.65
CA THR A 87 9.22 -0.23 -9.44
C THR A 87 8.31 -0.49 -8.24
N VAL A 88 8.90 -0.52 -7.05
CA VAL A 88 8.19 -0.55 -5.78
C VAL A 88 8.45 0.75 -5.03
N LEU A 89 7.39 1.42 -4.58
CA LEU A 89 7.49 2.56 -3.67
C LEU A 89 6.96 2.17 -2.29
N VAL A 90 7.81 2.27 -1.29
CA VAL A 90 7.42 2.15 0.11
C VAL A 90 7.14 3.54 0.66
N ILE A 91 5.92 3.77 1.12
CA ILE A 91 5.52 5.02 1.78
C ILE A 91 5.37 4.76 3.27
N VAL A 92 6.02 5.60 4.08
CA VAL A 92 5.94 5.57 5.53
C VAL A 92 5.48 6.91 6.09
N ALA A 93 4.93 6.90 7.30
CA ALA A 93 4.45 8.12 7.95
C ALA A 93 5.53 8.85 8.76
N TYR A 94 6.65 8.19 9.07
CA TYR A 94 7.62 8.64 10.07
C TYR A 94 9.05 8.45 9.59
N ALA A 95 9.93 9.41 9.92
CA ALA A 95 11.35 9.35 9.57
C ALA A 95 12.07 8.14 10.19
N ALA A 96 11.77 7.77 11.44
CA ALA A 96 12.37 6.57 12.05
C ALA A 96 11.98 5.29 11.30
N GLN A 97 10.72 5.19 10.85
CA GLN A 97 10.28 4.07 10.01
C GLN A 97 10.95 4.10 8.64
N LYS A 98 11.19 5.28 8.05
CA LYS A 98 11.91 5.41 6.78
C LYS A 98 13.32 4.85 6.92
N ASN A 99 14.03 5.20 7.98
CA ASN A 99 15.40 4.75 8.23
C ASN A 99 15.47 3.23 8.42
N GLU A 100 14.52 2.64 9.16
CA GLU A 100 14.41 1.19 9.32
C GLU A 100 14.26 0.49 7.95
N TRP A 101 13.34 0.96 7.13
CA TRP A 101 13.14 0.42 5.79
C TRP A 101 14.37 0.61 4.89
N GLN A 102 14.98 1.79 4.91
CA GLN A 102 16.15 2.08 4.08
C GLN A 102 17.30 1.14 4.43
N ALA A 103 17.58 0.91 5.72
CA ALA A 103 18.60 -0.04 6.15
C ALA A 103 18.33 -1.46 5.64
N LEU A 104 17.06 -1.90 5.66
CA LEU A 104 16.68 -3.23 5.17
C LEU A 104 16.78 -3.37 3.64
N ILE A 105 16.46 -2.31 2.90
CA ILE A 105 16.61 -2.28 1.43
C ILE A 105 18.09 -2.21 1.04
N ASP A 106 18.88 -1.43 1.76
CA ASP A 106 20.33 -1.29 1.54
C ASP A 106 21.07 -2.61 1.82
N ASP A 107 20.53 -3.48 2.65
CA ASP A 107 21.07 -4.82 2.95
C ASP A 107 20.72 -5.89 1.90
N LEU A 108 19.78 -5.64 0.99
CA LEU A 108 19.40 -6.65 -0.02
C LEU A 108 20.60 -7.10 -0.88
N SER A 109 20.58 -8.31 -1.39
CA SER A 109 21.49 -8.71 -2.46
C SER A 109 20.86 -8.46 -3.83
N ALA A 110 21.68 -8.32 -4.88
CA ALA A 110 21.17 -8.23 -6.26
C ALA A 110 20.38 -9.48 -6.68
N ALA A 111 20.61 -10.63 -6.02
CA ALA A 111 19.88 -11.88 -6.22
C ALA A 111 18.53 -11.94 -5.47
N GLU A 112 18.31 -11.06 -4.49
CA GLU A 112 17.03 -10.94 -3.79
C GLU A 112 16.08 -10.01 -4.53
N ALA A 113 16.55 -8.80 -4.88
CA ALA A 113 15.77 -7.82 -5.62
C ALA A 113 16.66 -6.70 -6.22
N PRO A 114 16.23 -6.04 -7.31
CA PRO A 114 16.92 -4.89 -7.86
C PRO A 114 16.70 -3.65 -6.97
N LYS A 115 17.60 -3.38 -6.02
CA LYS A 115 17.51 -2.22 -5.09
C LYS A 115 17.20 -0.90 -5.78
N ALA A 116 17.78 -0.65 -6.94
CA ALA A 116 17.60 0.58 -7.71
C ALA A 116 16.14 0.82 -8.18
N LEU A 117 15.26 -0.18 -8.10
CA LEU A 117 13.85 -0.08 -8.43
C LEU A 117 12.94 0.00 -7.20
N ILE A 118 13.53 0.07 -6.00
CA ILE A 118 12.81 0.18 -4.73
C ILE A 118 13.14 1.53 -4.11
N ASP A 119 12.13 2.36 -3.90
CA ASP A 119 12.27 3.66 -3.23
C ASP A 119 11.51 3.66 -1.89
N VAL A 120 12.06 4.33 -0.88
CA VAL A 120 11.46 4.44 0.46
C VAL A 120 11.33 5.91 0.82
N ARG A 121 10.10 6.37 1.02
CA ARG A 121 9.81 7.79 1.28
C ARG A 121 8.87 7.98 2.44
N THR A 122 9.03 9.11 3.11
CA THR A 122 7.91 9.63 3.88
C THR A 122 6.85 10.15 2.92
N ILE A 123 5.60 10.08 3.34
CA ILE A 123 4.49 10.59 2.55
C ILE A 123 4.63 12.05 2.11
N ASP A 124 5.16 12.94 2.96
CA ASP A 124 5.29 14.36 2.64
C ASP A 124 6.34 14.57 1.52
N GLU A 125 7.23 13.59 1.28
CA GLU A 125 8.22 13.56 0.19
C GLU A 125 7.72 12.85 -1.09
N SER A 126 6.51 12.30 -1.07
CA SER A 126 5.95 11.46 -2.14
C SER A 126 4.93 12.09 -3.12
N PRO A 127 4.48 13.37 -3.02
CA PRO A 127 3.43 13.88 -3.92
C PRO A 127 3.70 13.76 -5.43
N SER A 128 4.96 13.72 -5.87
CA SER A 128 5.34 13.71 -7.30
C SER A 128 5.73 12.34 -7.88
N MET A 129 5.72 11.26 -7.10
CA MET A 129 6.31 9.98 -7.52
C MET A 129 5.28 8.88 -7.68
N GLU A 130 5.29 8.17 -8.81
CA GLU A 130 4.45 6.98 -9.05
C GLU A 130 5.31 5.73 -9.19
N ALA A 131 4.78 4.60 -8.73
CA ALA A 131 5.40 3.29 -8.86
C ALA A 131 4.40 2.24 -9.33
N ASP A 132 4.94 1.14 -9.87
CA ASP A 132 4.12 0.02 -10.34
C ASP A 132 3.34 -0.62 -9.18
N ILE A 133 4.02 -0.81 -8.06
CA ILE A 133 3.45 -1.27 -6.79
C ILE A 133 3.79 -0.27 -5.68
N VAL A 134 2.80 0.04 -4.83
CA VAL A 134 3.00 0.87 -3.63
C VAL A 134 2.72 0.06 -2.39
N ILE A 135 3.58 0.21 -1.37
CA ILE A 135 3.41 -0.37 -0.04
C ILE A 135 3.37 0.77 0.97
N ALA A 136 2.21 1.02 1.59
CA ALA A 136 2.09 1.93 2.72
C ALA A 136 2.32 1.17 4.03
N ASN A 137 3.30 1.61 4.82
CA ASN A 137 3.56 1.09 6.16
C ASN A 137 3.56 2.25 7.16
N LEU A 138 2.45 2.41 7.87
CA LEU A 138 2.19 3.59 8.70
C LEU A 138 2.83 3.50 10.10
N GLY A 139 3.46 2.37 10.44
CA GLY A 139 4.26 2.19 11.67
C GLY A 139 3.48 2.17 13.00
N ARG A 140 2.21 2.59 13.02
CA ARG A 140 1.40 2.66 14.23
C ARG A 140 0.62 1.36 14.45
N THR A 141 0.59 0.93 15.70
CA THR A 141 -0.30 -0.14 16.18
C THR A 141 -1.42 0.42 17.06
N SER A 142 -1.23 1.63 17.60
CA SER A 142 -2.25 2.35 18.35
C SER A 142 -2.38 3.81 17.91
N GLY A 143 -3.61 4.31 17.83
CA GLY A 143 -3.94 5.68 17.42
C GLY A 143 -4.01 5.88 15.91
N GLU A 144 -4.87 6.80 15.47
CA GLU A 144 -5.09 7.10 14.06
C GLU A 144 -3.83 7.70 13.41
N GLY A 145 -3.08 8.50 14.19
CA GLY A 145 -1.86 9.14 13.75
C GLY A 145 -2.04 9.79 12.38
N PHE A 146 -1.37 9.23 11.40
CA PHE A 146 -1.37 9.68 10.02
C PHE A 146 -2.68 9.43 9.25
N LEU A 147 -3.44 8.39 9.62
CA LEU A 147 -4.73 8.03 8.99
C LEU A 147 -5.82 9.07 9.26
N SER A 148 -5.63 9.97 10.22
CA SER A 148 -6.57 11.06 10.53
C SER A 148 -6.60 12.17 9.46
N ARG A 149 -5.75 12.10 8.44
CA ARG A 149 -5.59 13.12 7.38
C ARG A 149 -5.98 12.56 6.00
N PRO A 150 -7.22 12.77 5.52
CA PRO A 150 -7.71 12.22 4.26
C PRO A 150 -6.86 12.59 3.04
N GLU A 151 -6.33 13.82 2.99
CA GLU A 151 -5.46 14.31 1.92
C GLU A 151 -4.23 13.41 1.70
N ARG A 152 -3.71 12.89 2.80
CA ARG A 152 -2.54 12.02 2.83
C ARG A 152 -2.88 10.60 2.39
N ILE A 153 -4.07 10.09 2.74
CA ILE A 153 -4.55 8.80 2.23
C ILE A 153 -4.70 8.86 0.70
N ILE A 154 -5.25 9.96 0.17
CA ILE A 154 -5.41 10.17 -1.27
C ILE A 154 -4.04 10.16 -1.97
N VAL A 155 -3.05 10.86 -1.41
CA VAL A 155 -1.70 10.84 -1.96
C VAL A 155 -1.18 9.40 -2.08
N MET A 156 -1.19 8.61 -0.99
CA MET A 156 -0.71 7.21 -1.03
C MET A 156 -1.44 6.36 -2.05
N ALA A 157 -2.78 6.41 -2.03
CA ALA A 157 -3.61 5.55 -2.86
C ALA A 157 -3.46 5.86 -4.36
N THR A 158 -3.07 7.08 -4.72
CA THR A 158 -2.90 7.51 -6.12
C THR A 158 -1.50 7.30 -6.66
N ARG A 159 -0.54 6.78 -5.87
CA ARG A 159 0.83 6.55 -6.34
C ARG A 159 1.04 5.23 -7.08
N ALA A 160 0.11 4.28 -6.93
CA ALA A 160 0.22 2.94 -7.50
C ALA A 160 -0.34 2.88 -8.92
N ARG A 161 0.42 2.31 -9.86
CA ARG A 161 -0.10 2.06 -11.21
C ARG A 161 -1.03 0.86 -11.26
N TYR A 162 -0.76 -0.22 -10.53
CA TYR A 162 -1.65 -1.39 -10.56
C TYR A 162 -1.83 -2.16 -9.25
N ALA A 163 -0.99 -2.01 -8.22
CA ALA A 163 -1.23 -2.67 -6.92
C ALA A 163 -0.83 -1.79 -5.74
N PHE A 164 -1.70 -1.75 -4.72
CA PHE A 164 -1.49 -0.96 -3.51
C PHE A 164 -1.68 -1.81 -2.26
N PHE A 165 -0.65 -1.87 -1.42
CA PHE A 165 -0.66 -2.60 -0.16
C PHE A 165 -0.65 -1.63 1.02
N ILE A 166 -1.43 -1.92 2.05
CA ILE A 166 -1.40 -1.24 3.33
C ILE A 166 -1.03 -2.26 4.39
N PHE A 167 0.11 -2.06 5.04
CA PHE A 167 0.55 -2.87 6.18
C PHE A 167 0.13 -2.20 7.47
N GLY A 168 -0.61 -2.94 8.29
CA GLY A 168 -1.06 -2.46 9.58
C GLY A 168 -1.22 -3.59 10.58
N SER A 169 -1.78 -3.24 11.73
CA SER A 169 -2.30 -4.20 12.70
C SER A 169 -3.81 -4.06 12.78
N GLN A 170 -4.51 -5.13 13.11
CA GLN A 170 -5.96 -5.16 13.24
C GLN A 170 -6.49 -4.03 14.14
N GLY A 171 -5.78 -3.73 15.24
CA GLY A 171 -6.16 -2.66 16.18
C GLY A 171 -6.02 -1.23 15.63
N ALA A 172 -5.16 -1.02 14.63
CA ALA A 172 -5.01 0.26 13.93
C ALA A 172 -5.95 0.35 12.71
N LEU A 173 -6.21 -0.78 12.03
CA LEU A 173 -7.07 -0.84 10.84
C LEU A 173 -8.57 -0.85 11.17
N ARG A 174 -8.98 -1.35 12.35
CA ARG A 174 -10.39 -1.46 12.76
C ARG A 174 -10.93 -0.29 13.56
N ARG A 175 -10.08 0.61 14.08
CA ARG A 175 -10.53 1.78 14.85
C ARG A 175 -11.02 2.90 13.91
N GLY A 176 -12.16 2.61 13.29
CA GLY A 176 -13.03 3.57 12.62
C GLY A 176 -14.42 3.63 13.27
N SER A 177 -14.56 3.18 14.52
CA SER A 177 -15.79 3.38 15.29
C SER A 177 -15.89 4.87 15.65
N HIS A 178 -16.55 5.64 14.79
CA HIS A 178 -17.10 6.93 15.13
C HIS A 178 -18.09 6.78 16.30
N SER A 179 -17.61 6.79 17.53
CA SER A 179 -18.41 7.00 18.74
C SER A 179 -18.56 8.51 19.03
N GLY A 180 -18.74 9.33 18.00
CA GLY A 180 -18.65 10.79 18.17
C GLY A 180 -18.95 11.65 16.94
N LEU A 181 -19.80 11.21 16.00
CA LEU A 181 -20.41 12.20 15.11
C LEU A 181 -21.48 12.96 15.89
N PRO A 182 -21.40 14.30 16.02
CA PRO A 182 -22.58 15.07 16.40
C PRO A 182 -23.66 14.84 15.33
N ASN A 183 -24.86 14.54 15.81
CA ASN A 183 -26.06 14.28 15.04
C ASN A 183 -26.30 15.44 14.05
N ARG A 184 -25.77 15.35 12.82
CA ARG A 184 -25.97 16.35 11.77
C ARG A 184 -27.13 15.87 10.89
N PRO A 185 -28.28 16.57 10.87
CA PRO A 185 -29.49 16.15 10.14
C PRO A 185 -29.34 16.14 8.60
N GLN A 186 -28.18 16.50 8.05
CA GLN A 186 -27.96 16.62 6.61
C GLN A 186 -27.61 15.30 5.91
N VAL A 187 -27.23 14.24 6.65
CA VAL A 187 -26.84 12.94 6.05
C VAL A 187 -28.04 12.00 5.86
N GLN A 188 -29.15 12.20 6.59
CA GLN A 188 -30.34 11.36 6.45
C GLN A 188 -31.08 11.58 5.12
N HIS A 189 -31.01 12.78 4.54
CA HIS A 189 -31.66 13.06 3.26
C HIS A 189 -31.01 12.36 2.06
N LEU A 190 -29.74 11.96 2.14
CA LEU A 190 -29.08 11.22 1.05
C LEU A 190 -29.37 9.71 1.08
N LEU A 191 -29.86 9.17 2.20
CA LEU A 191 -30.12 7.73 2.37
C LEU A 191 -31.62 7.38 2.33
N ALA A 192 -32.51 8.38 2.40
CA ALA A 192 -33.96 8.18 2.30
C ALA A 192 -34.51 8.27 0.85
N GLY A 193 -33.67 8.59 -0.13
CA GLY A 193 -34.09 8.86 -1.52
C GLY A 193 -33.98 7.67 -2.47
N LYS A 194 -34.45 6.48 -2.11
CA LYS A 194 -34.70 5.37 -3.06
C LYS A 194 -35.84 4.47 -2.59
N GLN A 195 -37.06 4.98 -2.58
CA GLN A 195 -38.26 4.22 -2.94
C GLN A 195 -39.29 5.18 -3.56
N ALA A 196 -39.41 5.12 -4.88
CA ALA A 196 -40.61 5.42 -5.65
C ALA A 196 -40.54 4.54 -6.90
#